data_AF-A0A7S1RLN5-F1
#
_entry.id   AF-A0A7S1RLN5-F1
#
_cell.length_a   1.000
_cell.length_b   1.000
_cell.length_c   1.000
_cell.angle_alpha   90.00
_cell.angle_beta   90.00
_cell.angle_gamma   90.00
#
_symmetry.space_group_name_H-M   'P 1'
#
loop_
_entity.id
_entity.type
_entity.pdbx_description
1 polymer ?
#
loop_
_entity_poly.entity_id
_entity_poly.type
_entity_poly.pdbx_seq_one_letter_code
_entity_poly.pdbx_strand_id
1 'polypeptide(L)'
;PARGAPGGGGAPPWSVTVVQGAKRDELSRRMLEHFDAGNDGAQTYKKYSARNTAQMQRGKDAYGYELYEVKHGLARDDKAGRRQKYRPNYEFWGAPVLLLLRLPGSAVAGTYVDLGAFMYSILIAMHGYGLGGKPLGSTAKYSDLAREVLGEGALPAGEHLVCGLCIGWPTGGRDPR
;
A
#
# COMPACT_ATOMS: atom_id res chain seq x y z
N PRO A 1 -17.17 -11.96 -8.08
CA PRO A 1 -16.50 -12.38 -9.34
C PRO A 1 -15.85 -11.18 -10.04
N ALA A 2 -14.54 -11.00 -9.88
CA ALA A 2 -13.75 -10.00 -10.61
C ALA A 2 -12.66 -10.72 -11.42
N ARG A 3 -13.09 -11.39 -12.50
CA ARG A 3 -12.21 -11.90 -13.57
C ARG A 3 -12.82 -11.47 -14.88
N GLY A 4 -12.36 -10.33 -15.41
CA GLY A 4 -12.90 -9.80 -16.66
C GLY A 4 -12.40 -8.39 -16.93
N ALA A 5 -11.10 -8.24 -17.15
CA ALA A 5 -10.57 -7.10 -17.89
C ALA A 5 -9.97 -7.66 -19.19
N PRO A 6 -10.47 -7.27 -20.38
CA PRO A 6 -10.03 -7.85 -21.63
C PRO A 6 -8.70 -7.22 -22.07
N GLY A 7 -7.67 -8.05 -22.20
CA GLY A 7 -6.38 -7.72 -22.83
C GLY A 7 -5.81 -9.00 -23.45
N GLY A 8 -5.27 -8.91 -24.67
CA GLY A 8 -4.81 -10.06 -25.46
C GLY A 8 -3.91 -11.02 -24.66
N GLY A 9 -4.24 -12.31 -24.67
CA GLY A 9 -3.50 -13.35 -23.93
C GLY A 9 -4.11 -13.80 -22.60
N GLY A 10 -5.29 -13.29 -22.23
CA GLY A 10 -6.29 -13.97 -21.37
C GLY A 10 -6.13 -13.87 -19.85
N ALA A 11 -4.93 -13.68 -19.31
CA ALA A 11 -4.71 -13.53 -17.86
C ALA A 11 -4.38 -12.08 -17.48
N PRO A 12 -4.89 -11.56 -16.36
CA PRO A 12 -4.48 -10.25 -15.87
C PRO A 12 -2.98 -10.24 -15.57
N PRO A 13 -2.26 -9.13 -15.82
CA PRO A 13 -0.82 -9.03 -15.57
C PRO A 13 -0.47 -8.93 -14.08
N TRP A 14 -1.44 -9.03 -13.16
CA TRP A 14 -1.25 -8.89 -11.72
C TRP A 14 -1.60 -10.15 -10.95
N SER A 15 -0.96 -10.28 -9.79
CA SER A 15 -1.23 -11.31 -8.79
C SER A 15 -1.73 -10.66 -7.50
N VAL A 16 -2.63 -11.34 -6.79
CA VAL A 16 -3.19 -10.87 -5.52
C VAL A 16 -3.03 -11.93 -4.45
N THR A 17 -2.45 -11.57 -3.31
CA THR A 17 -2.38 -12.42 -2.12
C THR A 17 -3.30 -11.84 -1.05
N VAL A 18 -4.26 -12.63 -0.56
CA VAL A 18 -5.14 -12.25 0.55
C VAL A 18 -4.46 -12.65 1.86
N VAL A 19 -4.30 -11.70 2.78
CA VAL A 19 -3.69 -11.94 4.10
C VAL A 19 -4.70 -11.53 5.17
N GLN A 20 -4.97 -12.44 6.12
CA GLN A 20 -5.92 -12.24 7.21
C GLN A 20 -5.51 -13.05 8.46
N GLY A 21 -6.12 -12.75 9.60
CA GLY A 21 -5.87 -13.43 10.88
C GLY A 21 -4.40 -13.38 11.30
N ALA A 22 -3.91 -14.48 11.89
CA ALA A 22 -2.57 -14.54 12.49
C ALA A 22 -1.44 -14.13 11.53
N LYS A 23 -1.52 -14.45 10.24
CA LYS A 23 -0.49 -14.05 9.25
C LYS A 23 -0.51 -12.56 8.96
N ARG A 24 -1.69 -11.92 8.98
CA ARG A 24 -1.82 -10.46 8.83
C ARG A 24 -1.26 -9.76 10.06
N ASP A 25 -1.55 -10.28 11.25
CA ASP A 25 -1.10 -9.68 12.51
C ASP A 25 0.42 -9.82 12.67
N GLU A 26 0.97 -10.99 12.32
CA GLU A 26 2.41 -11.21 12.29
C GLU A 26 3.11 -10.28 11.30
N LEU A 27 2.55 -10.12 10.09
CA LEU A 27 3.11 -9.21 9.10
C LEU A 27 3.11 -7.76 9.60
N SER A 28 2.00 -7.32 10.22
CA SER A 28 1.89 -5.99 10.82
C SER A 28 2.93 -5.79 11.92
N ARG A 29 3.05 -6.75 12.85
CA ARG A 29 4.03 -6.74 13.93
C ARG A 29 5.46 -6.60 13.41
N ARG A 30 5.86 -7.44 12.46
CA ARG A 30 7.21 -7.42 11.87
C ARG A 30 7.51 -6.10 11.17
N MET A 31 6.55 -5.57 10.38
CA MET A 31 6.72 -4.26 9.72
C MET A 31 6.87 -3.13 10.74
N LEU A 32 6.10 -3.17 11.83
CA LEU A 32 6.20 -2.20 12.91
C LEU A 32 7.53 -2.28 13.66
N GLU A 33 8.06 -3.48 13.91
CA GLU A 33 9.39 -3.63 14.53
C GLU A 33 10.50 -3.00 13.70
N HIS A 34 10.51 -3.25 12.38
CA HIS A 34 11.46 -2.63 11.48
C HIS A 34 11.27 -1.12 11.41
N PHE A 35 10.02 -0.67 11.30
CA PHE A 35 9.72 0.75 11.32
C PHE A 35 10.18 1.37 12.63
N ASP A 36 9.80 0.89 13.80
CA ASP A 36 10.16 1.47 15.09
C ASP A 36 11.69 1.47 15.34
N ALA A 37 12.43 0.52 14.75
CA ALA A 37 13.90 0.49 14.74
C ALA A 37 14.58 1.48 13.78
N GLY A 38 13.82 2.28 13.03
CA GLY A 38 14.35 3.27 12.07
C GLY A 38 14.69 2.71 10.69
N ASN A 39 14.30 1.47 10.39
CA ASN A 39 14.50 0.87 9.07
C ASN A 39 13.36 1.27 8.13
N ASP A 40 13.64 2.12 7.14
CA ASP A 40 12.65 2.60 6.17
C ASP A 40 12.29 1.58 5.07
N GLY A 41 12.92 0.41 5.07
CA GLY A 41 12.76 -0.62 4.05
C GLY A 41 13.30 -0.23 2.67
N ALA A 42 13.05 -1.09 1.68
CA ALA A 42 13.42 -0.87 0.29
C ALA A 42 12.31 -1.32 -0.65
N GLN A 43 11.90 -0.45 -1.57
CA GLN A 43 10.96 -0.81 -2.63
C GLN A 43 11.72 -1.45 -3.79
N THR A 44 11.16 -2.52 -4.37
CA THR A 44 11.77 -3.26 -5.48
C THR A 44 11.58 -2.58 -6.84
N TYR A 45 10.80 -1.51 -6.91
CA TYR A 45 10.49 -0.78 -8.13
C TYR A 45 10.62 0.74 -7.94
N LYS A 46 10.96 1.45 -9.01
CA LYS A 46 11.09 2.92 -8.99
C LYS A 46 9.72 3.56 -9.19
N LYS A 47 9.15 4.13 -8.12
CA LYS A 47 7.86 4.83 -8.17
C LYS A 47 7.91 6.17 -8.92
N TYR A 48 9.05 6.85 -8.86
CA TYR A 48 9.28 8.14 -9.53
C TYR A 48 10.60 8.09 -10.29
N SER A 49 10.72 8.88 -11.35
CA SER A 49 12.03 9.16 -11.94
C SER A 49 12.91 9.88 -10.91
N ALA A 50 14.23 9.84 -11.09
CA ALA A 50 15.18 10.46 -10.15
C ALA A 50 14.96 11.98 -9.96
N ARG A 51 14.20 12.62 -10.85
CA ARG A 51 13.92 14.05 -10.81
C ARG A 51 12.42 14.31 -10.71
N ASN A 52 11.97 14.76 -9.53
CA ASN A 52 10.66 15.38 -9.43
C ASN A 52 10.66 16.66 -10.28
N THR A 53 9.64 16.86 -11.13
CA THR A 53 9.36 18.17 -11.70
C THR A 53 9.01 19.16 -10.59
N ALA A 54 9.20 20.45 -10.82
CA ALA A 54 8.84 21.48 -9.84
C ALA A 54 7.35 21.39 -9.43
N GLN A 55 6.47 21.02 -10.37
CA GLN A 55 5.06 20.79 -10.09
C GLN A 55 4.83 19.61 -9.14
N MET A 56 5.49 18.47 -9.36
CA MET A 56 5.39 17.32 -8.45
C MET A 56 5.92 17.64 -7.06
N GLN A 57 7.02 18.41 -6.98
CA GLN A 57 7.58 18.80 -5.70
C GLN A 57 6.62 19.71 -4.92
N ARG A 58 6.06 20.75 -5.57
CA ARG A 58 5.03 21.62 -4.96
C ARG A 58 3.81 20.84 -4.48
N GLY A 59 3.35 19.85 -5.25
CA GLY A 59 2.23 19.00 -4.85
C GLY A 59 2.54 18.17 -3.60
N LYS A 60 3.75 17.61 -3.50
CA LYS A 60 4.20 16.86 -2.32
C LYS A 60 4.30 17.76 -1.08
N ASP A 61 4.87 18.95 -1.23
CA ASP A 61 4.99 19.91 -0.13
C ASP A 61 3.60 20.38 0.35
N ALA A 62 2.69 20.72 -0.57
CA ALA A 62 1.33 21.13 -0.24
C ALA A 62 0.54 20.03 0.47
N TYR A 63 0.61 18.79 -0.02
CA TYR A 63 -0.05 17.64 0.63
C TYR A 63 0.52 17.39 2.04
N GLY A 64 1.85 17.47 2.19
CA GLY A 64 2.51 17.32 3.49
C GLY A 64 2.09 18.41 4.48
N TYR A 65 2.03 19.66 4.04
CA TYR A 65 1.56 20.79 4.85
C TYR A 65 0.12 20.57 5.32
N GLU A 66 -0.79 20.26 4.40
CA GLU A 66 -2.20 20.03 4.73
C GLU A 66 -2.38 18.86 5.72
N LEU A 67 -1.71 17.74 5.45
CA LEU A 67 -1.84 16.54 6.28
C LEU A 67 -1.24 16.74 7.67
N TYR A 68 -0.03 17.29 7.77
CA TYR A 68 0.69 17.33 9.04
C TYR A 68 0.44 18.60 9.83
N GLU A 69 0.54 19.77 9.20
CA GLU A 69 0.44 21.06 9.91
C GLU A 69 -1.03 21.43 10.14
N VAL A 70 -1.84 21.42 9.09
CA VAL A 70 -3.25 21.84 9.18
C VAL A 70 -4.08 20.81 9.94
N LYS A 71 -4.07 19.54 9.53
CA LYS A 71 -4.93 18.50 10.11
C LYS A 71 -4.43 17.94 11.44
N HIS A 72 -3.13 18.01 11.70
CA HIS A 72 -2.52 17.35 12.87
C HIS A 72 -1.71 18.28 13.79
N GLY A 73 -1.52 19.56 13.43
CA GLY A 73 -0.75 20.50 14.25
C GLY A 73 0.74 20.16 14.35
N LEU A 74 1.28 19.38 13.41
CA LEU A 74 2.66 18.89 13.43
C LEU A 74 3.55 19.72 12.51
N ALA A 75 4.44 20.50 13.11
CA ALA A 75 5.43 21.32 12.41
C ALA A 75 6.33 20.50 11.47
N ARG A 76 6.97 21.17 10.50
CA ARG A 76 7.82 20.54 9.46
C ARG A 76 9.00 19.77 10.02
N ASP A 77 9.55 20.25 11.12
CA ASP A 77 10.69 19.71 11.85
C ASP A 77 10.30 18.65 12.90
N ASP A 78 9.01 18.49 13.22
CA ASP A 78 8.51 17.42 14.10
C ASP A 78 8.53 16.05 13.39
N LYS A 79 9.74 15.55 13.16
CA LYS A 79 9.97 14.25 12.52
C LYS A 79 9.35 13.12 13.32
N ALA A 80 9.41 13.18 14.66
CA ALA A 80 8.88 12.14 15.54
C ALA A 80 7.35 12.05 15.46
N GLY A 81 6.65 13.18 15.58
CA GLY A 81 5.20 13.24 15.48
C GLY A 81 4.70 12.83 14.09
N ARG A 82 5.36 13.31 13.02
CA ARG A 82 5.03 12.90 11.64
C ARG A 82 5.25 11.40 11.43
N ARG A 83 6.32 10.84 11.98
CA ARG A 83 6.61 9.40 11.96
C ARG A 83 5.53 8.60 12.68
N GLN A 84 5.09 9.06 13.85
CA GLN A 84 4.00 8.44 14.59
C GLN A 84 2.68 8.45 13.81
N LYS A 85 2.37 9.52 13.07
CA LYS A 85 1.20 9.57 12.17
C LYS A 85 1.31 8.65 10.97
N TYR A 86 2.53 8.27 10.57
CA TYR A 86 2.75 7.33 9.47
C TYR A 86 2.62 5.86 9.90
N ARG A 87 2.88 5.57 11.19
CA ARG A 87 2.85 4.24 11.80
C ARG A 87 1.57 3.43 11.51
N PRO A 88 0.35 4.00 11.53
CA PRO A 88 -0.88 3.26 11.25
C PRO A 88 -0.95 2.59 9.87
N ASN A 89 -0.12 3.01 8.91
CA ASN A 89 0.00 2.30 7.63
C ASN A 89 0.53 0.87 7.79
N TYR A 90 1.35 0.60 8.81
CA TYR A 90 1.88 -0.72 9.12
C TYR A 90 0.98 -1.51 10.09
N GLU A 91 0.06 -0.82 10.75
CA GLU A 91 -1.09 -1.42 11.46
C GLU A 91 -2.27 -1.71 10.52
N PHE A 92 -2.12 -1.42 9.23
CA PHE A 92 -3.17 -1.50 8.21
C PHE A 92 -4.46 -0.79 8.63
N TRP A 93 -4.34 0.29 9.42
CA TRP A 93 -5.47 1.05 9.99
C TRP A 93 -6.46 0.19 10.79
N GLY A 94 -6.01 -0.94 11.35
CA GLY A 94 -6.88 -1.88 12.07
C GLY A 94 -7.74 -2.76 11.16
N ALA A 95 -7.55 -2.71 9.84
CA ALA A 95 -8.30 -3.52 8.90
C ALA A 95 -7.98 -5.03 9.09
N PRO A 96 -9.02 -5.90 9.09
CA PRO A 96 -8.85 -7.35 9.27
C PRO A 96 -8.23 -8.05 8.05
N VAL A 97 -8.34 -7.44 6.86
CA VAL A 97 -7.85 -8.02 5.61
C VAL A 97 -6.85 -7.08 4.94
N LEU A 98 -5.77 -7.65 4.43
CA LEU A 98 -4.80 -6.98 3.57
C LEU A 98 -4.67 -7.75 2.25
N LEU A 99 -4.87 -7.06 1.12
CA LEU A 99 -4.53 -7.58 -0.19
C LEU A 99 -3.13 -7.10 -0.57
N LEU A 100 -2.24 -8.01 -0.95
CA LEU A 100 -0.93 -7.67 -1.50
C LEU A 100 -1.01 -7.78 -3.02
N LEU A 101 -0.89 -6.62 -3.67
CA LEU A 101 -0.99 -6.47 -5.12
C LEU A 101 0.41 -6.51 -5.74
N ARG A 102 0.61 -7.45 -6.66
CA ARG A 102 1.92 -7.74 -7.26
C ARG A 102 1.89 -7.69 -8.77
N LEU A 103 3.05 -7.41 -9.35
CA LEU A 103 3.33 -7.52 -10.78
C LEU A 103 4.61 -8.35 -11.00
N PRO A 104 4.76 -8.99 -12.17
CA PRO A 104 6.03 -9.59 -12.57
C PRO A 104 7.20 -8.60 -12.51
N GLY A 105 8.42 -9.06 -12.26
CA GLY A 105 9.62 -8.22 -12.29
C GLY A 105 9.89 -7.56 -13.66
N SER A 106 9.30 -8.11 -14.73
CA SER A 106 9.33 -7.54 -16.09
C SER A 106 8.23 -6.50 -16.35
N ALA A 107 7.49 -6.09 -15.32
CA ALA A 107 6.39 -5.14 -15.46
C ALA A 107 6.82 -3.82 -16.09
N VAL A 108 6.03 -3.36 -17.05
CA VAL A 108 6.21 -2.09 -17.76
C VAL A 108 5.10 -1.11 -17.38
N ALA A 109 5.28 0.18 -17.72
CA ALA A 109 4.36 1.25 -17.33
C ALA A 109 2.87 0.93 -17.56
N GLY A 110 2.51 0.31 -18.69
CA GLY A 110 1.13 -0.10 -18.98
C GLY A 110 0.53 -1.03 -17.90
N THR A 111 1.28 -2.03 -17.45
CA THR A 111 0.80 -2.98 -16.43
C THR A 111 0.55 -2.34 -15.06
N TYR A 112 1.26 -1.26 -14.73
CA TYR A 112 0.99 -0.48 -13.50
C TYR A 112 -0.30 0.34 -13.63
N VAL A 113 -0.63 0.83 -14.82
CA VAL A 113 -1.91 1.49 -15.08
C VAL A 113 -3.05 0.50 -14.90
N ASP A 114 -2.93 -0.70 -15.48
CA ASP A 114 -3.97 -1.72 -15.38
C ASP A 114 -4.16 -2.18 -13.92
N LEU A 115 -3.07 -2.38 -13.17
CA LEU A 115 -3.14 -2.70 -11.74
C LEU A 115 -3.81 -1.56 -10.94
N GLY A 116 -3.52 -0.31 -11.27
CA GLY A 116 -4.18 0.84 -10.66
C GLY A 116 -5.69 0.84 -10.89
N ALA A 117 -6.12 0.60 -12.13
CA ALA A 117 -7.53 0.49 -12.48
C ALA A 117 -8.22 -0.68 -11.75
N PHE A 118 -7.55 -1.83 -11.66
CA PHE A 118 -8.04 -2.99 -10.89
C PHE A 118 -8.19 -2.68 -9.40
N MET A 119 -7.18 -2.05 -8.78
CA MET A 119 -7.21 -1.66 -7.38
C MET A 119 -8.37 -0.69 -7.08
N TYR A 120 -8.59 0.31 -7.93
CA TYR A 120 -9.74 1.23 -7.78
C TYR A 120 -11.08 0.55 -8.01
N SER A 121 -11.15 -0.41 -8.93
CA SER A 121 -12.36 -1.22 -9.13
C SER A 121 -12.73 -2.02 -7.88
N ILE A 122 -11.74 -2.58 -7.15
CA ILE A 122 -11.96 -3.23 -5.85
C ILE A 122 -12.54 -2.23 -4.84
N LEU A 123 -11.93 -1.05 -4.71
CA LEU A 123 -12.38 -0.02 -3.76
C LEU A 123 -13.84 0.39 -4.00
N ILE A 124 -14.21 0.63 -5.27
CA ILE A 124 -15.57 1.00 -5.65
C ILE A 124 -16.55 -0.14 -5.34
N ALA A 125 -16.20 -1.38 -5.69
CA ALA A 125 -17.04 -2.54 -5.41
C ALA A 125 -17.26 -2.72 -3.90
N MET A 126 -16.21 -2.57 -3.10
CA MET A 126 -16.27 -2.71 -1.64
C MET A 126 -17.12 -1.63 -0.98
N HIS A 127 -17.09 -0.41 -1.50
CA HIS A 127 -17.96 0.66 -1.02
C HIS A 127 -19.45 0.28 -1.13
N GLY A 128 -19.85 -0.42 -2.21
CA GLY A 128 -21.20 -0.94 -2.38
C GLY A 128 -21.63 -1.97 -1.31
N TYR A 129 -20.67 -2.58 -0.61
CA TYR A 129 -20.91 -3.50 0.52
C TYR A 129 -20.73 -2.83 1.89
N GLY A 130 -20.61 -1.49 1.95
CA GLY A 130 -20.37 -0.77 3.20
C GLY A 130 -18.96 -0.95 3.78
N LEU A 131 -18.02 -1.48 2.99
CA LEU A 131 -16.62 -1.63 3.37
C LEU A 131 -15.81 -0.39 2.97
N GLY A 132 -14.79 -0.09 3.77
CA GLY A 132 -13.75 0.87 3.45
C GLY A 132 -12.47 0.16 3.03
N GLY A 133 -11.66 0.83 2.22
CA GLY A 133 -10.33 0.35 1.88
C GLY A 133 -9.35 1.48 1.64
N LYS A 134 -8.06 1.21 1.88
CA LYS A 134 -7.00 2.20 1.69
C LYS A 134 -5.77 1.58 1.02
N PRO A 135 -5.31 2.12 -0.12
CA PRO A 135 -4.03 1.75 -0.69
C PRO A 135 -2.87 2.19 0.20
N LEU A 136 -1.91 1.29 0.38
CA LEU A 136 -0.75 1.43 1.24
C LEU A 136 0.51 1.18 0.41
N GLY A 137 1.04 2.23 -0.21
CA GLY A 137 2.34 2.15 -0.90
C GLY A 137 3.52 1.91 0.06
N SER A 138 3.30 2.06 1.37
CA SER A 138 4.29 1.78 2.41
C SER A 138 4.63 0.30 2.53
N THR A 139 3.68 -0.61 2.25
CA THR A 139 3.92 -2.07 2.37
C THR A 139 4.95 -2.56 1.37
N ALA A 140 5.03 -1.94 0.18
CA ALA A 140 6.03 -2.25 -0.83
C ALA A 140 7.47 -2.07 -0.34
N LYS A 141 7.69 -1.23 0.69
CA LYS A 141 9.02 -1.04 1.30
C LYS A 141 9.50 -2.26 2.07
N TYR A 142 8.60 -3.14 2.48
CA TYR A 142 8.92 -4.32 3.28
C TYR A 142 8.54 -5.60 2.52
N SER A 143 8.81 -5.62 1.21
CA SER A 143 8.50 -6.75 0.33
C SER A 143 9.23 -8.04 0.75
N ASP A 144 10.51 -7.94 1.13
CA ASP A 144 11.29 -9.08 1.63
C ASP A 144 10.73 -9.61 2.94
N LEU A 145 10.36 -8.73 3.86
CA LEU A 145 9.74 -9.10 5.12
C LEU A 145 8.38 -9.78 4.92
N ALA A 146 7.58 -9.26 3.98
CA ALA A 146 6.33 -9.89 3.60
C ALA A 146 6.55 -11.29 3.01
N ARG A 147 7.63 -11.47 2.24
CA ARG A 147 8.04 -12.78 1.72
C ARG A 147 8.48 -13.74 2.82
N GLU A 148 9.25 -13.28 3.80
CA GLU A 148 9.64 -14.10 4.96
C GLU A 148 8.42 -14.59 5.75
N VAL A 149 7.44 -13.71 6.00
CA VAL A 149 6.25 -14.05 6.79
C VAL A 149 5.30 -14.97 6.04
N LEU A 150 5.12 -14.75 4.73
CA LEU A 150 4.09 -15.43 3.93
C LEU A 150 4.62 -16.61 3.11
N GLY A 151 5.93 -16.68 2.87
CA GLY A 151 6.61 -17.69 2.07
C GLY A 151 6.64 -17.39 0.57
N GLU A 152 7.58 -18.03 -0.14
CA GLU A 152 7.79 -17.88 -1.59
C GLU A 152 6.56 -18.23 -2.43
N GLY A 153 5.74 -19.19 -1.99
CA GLY A 153 4.52 -19.55 -2.71
C GLY A 153 3.47 -18.43 -2.71
N ALA A 154 3.47 -17.59 -1.67
CA ALA A 154 2.54 -16.46 -1.56
C ALA A 154 3.11 -15.18 -2.17
N LEU A 155 4.43 -14.99 -2.13
CA LEU A 155 5.15 -13.79 -2.56
C LEU A 155 6.49 -14.15 -3.28
N PRO A 156 6.46 -14.62 -4.53
CA PRO A 156 7.66 -15.06 -5.23
C PRO A 156 8.70 -13.93 -5.38
N ALA A 157 9.99 -14.25 -5.24
CA ALA A 157 11.09 -13.28 -5.41
C ALA A 157 11.13 -12.58 -6.78
N GLY A 158 10.60 -13.22 -7.83
CA GLY A 158 10.54 -12.67 -9.20
C GLY A 158 9.45 -11.62 -9.43
N GLU A 159 8.70 -11.23 -8.40
CA GLU A 159 7.61 -10.27 -8.50
C GLU A 159 7.85 -9.02 -7.64
N HIS A 160 7.33 -7.90 -8.13
CA HIS A 160 7.26 -6.66 -7.39
C HIS A 160 5.99 -6.62 -6.53
N LEU A 161 6.16 -6.43 -5.22
CA LEU A 161 5.08 -5.96 -4.37
C LEU A 161 4.85 -4.47 -4.65
N VAL A 162 3.75 -4.14 -5.32
CA VAL A 162 3.45 -2.77 -5.73
C VAL A 162 2.75 -2.00 -4.60
N CYS A 163 1.74 -2.62 -3.98
CA CYS A 163 0.90 -1.95 -2.99
C CYS A 163 0.18 -2.96 -2.11
N GLY A 164 -0.06 -2.58 -0.85
CA GLY A 164 -1.04 -3.24 0.00
C GLY A 164 -2.39 -2.53 -0.12
N LEU A 165 -3.50 -3.24 -0.06
CA LEU A 165 -4.84 -2.66 0.04
C LEU A 165 -5.49 -3.23 1.30
N CYS A 166 -5.56 -2.42 2.35
CA CYS A 166 -6.20 -2.82 3.60
C CYS A 166 -7.70 -2.58 3.52
N ILE A 167 -8.51 -3.55 3.98
CA ILE A 167 -9.97 -3.58 3.78
C ILE A 167 -10.65 -4.00 5.09
N GLY A 168 -11.70 -3.27 5.46
CA GLY A 168 -12.50 -3.56 6.64
C GLY A 168 -13.74 -2.71 6.74
N TRP A 169 -14.51 -2.92 7.80
CA TRP A 169 -15.62 -2.03 8.14
C TRP A 169 -15.08 -0.72 8.73
N PRO A 170 -15.56 0.44 8.24
CA PRO A 170 -15.28 1.71 8.90
C PRO A 170 -15.83 1.66 10.33
N THR A 171 -14.96 1.85 11.32
CA THR A 171 -15.38 2.07 12.71
C THR A 171 -15.51 3.58 12.94
N GLY A 172 -16.61 3.99 13.58
CA GLY A 172 -17.10 5.37 13.64
C GLY A 172 -16.02 6.45 13.87
N GLY A 173 -16.08 7.51 13.07
CA GLY A 173 -15.26 8.73 13.21
C GLY A 173 -13.99 8.79 12.35
N ARG A 174 -13.50 7.65 11.82
CA ARG A 174 -12.48 7.64 10.77
C ARG A 174 -13.09 7.21 9.47
N ASP A 175 -13.78 8.16 8.86
CA ASP A 175 -14.04 8.14 7.45
C ASP A 175 -12.71 7.92 6.68
N PRO A 176 -12.57 6.85 5.89
CA PRO A 176 -11.39 6.63 5.07
C PRO A 176 -11.39 7.46 3.77
N ARG A 177 -12.38 8.34 3.53
CA ARG A 177 -12.32 9.39 2.50
C ARG A 177 -11.13 10.34 2.74
#